data_AF-A0A2E4ELT7-F1
#
_entry.id   AF-A0A2E4ELT7-F1
#
_cell.length_a   1.000
_cell.length_b   1.000
_cell.length_c   1.000
_cell.angle_alpha   90.00
_cell.angle_beta   90.00
_cell.angle_gamma   90.00
#
_symmetry.space_group_name_H-M   'P 1'
#
loop_
_entity.id
_entity.type
_entity.pdbx_description
1 polymer ?
#
loop_
_entity_poly.entity_id
_entity_poly.type
_entity_poly.pdbx_seq_one_letter_code
_entity_poly.pdbx_strand_id
1 'polypeptide(L)'
;MVNIQLTQEQWEQIKRDAEGTNLLTEEEIEKIARKLQTERNLPFVSEEKEFVVFVKIVRSLDHILYKNLPNEIYETIWDPNSGISEREKNRLVKSLTKYVNDKIDIPYLPEWSEKILIKGFLHLIANALLKGKSLENVMEEEIPE
;
A
#
# COMPACT_ATOMS: atom_id res chain seq x y z
N MET A 1 -2.60 -0.11 36.51
CA MET A 1 -3.07 -0.69 35.23
C MET A 1 -4.22 0.16 34.75
N VAL A 2 -4.21 0.62 33.50
CA VAL A 2 -5.33 1.35 32.92
C VAL A 2 -6.37 0.31 32.48
N ASN A 3 -7.61 0.44 32.97
CA ASN A 3 -8.70 -0.42 32.55
C ASN A 3 -9.29 0.18 31.27
N ILE A 4 -8.89 -0.36 30.11
CA ILE A 4 -9.36 0.10 28.80
C ILE A 4 -10.59 -0.74 28.43
N GLN A 5 -11.73 -0.08 28.23
CA GLN A 5 -12.95 -0.68 27.69
C GLN A 5 -13.24 -0.04 26.33
N LEU A 6 -13.53 -0.87 25.33
CA LEU A 6 -13.87 -0.40 23.99
C LEU A 6 -15.27 0.23 23.97
N THR A 7 -15.40 1.33 23.23
CA THR A 7 -16.71 1.95 22.97
C THR A 7 -17.50 1.13 21.95
N GLN A 8 -18.82 1.38 21.88
CA GLN A 8 -19.67 0.77 20.85
C GLN A 8 -19.19 1.12 19.44
N GLU A 9 -18.76 2.35 19.23
CA GLU A 9 -18.24 2.84 17.95
C GLU A 9 -16.96 2.09 17.53
N GLN A 10 -16.05 1.84 18.48
CA GLN A 10 -14.85 1.04 18.23
C GLN A 10 -15.20 -0.41 17.84
N TRP A 11 -16.20 -1.02 18.49
CA TRP A 11 -16.68 -2.34 18.09
C TRP A 11 -17.31 -2.38 16.71
N GLU A 12 -18.03 -1.33 16.32
CA GLU A 12 -18.59 -1.22 14.97
C GLU A 12 -17.51 -1.04 13.92
N GLN A 13 -16.46 -0.26 14.21
CA GLN A 13 -15.30 -0.13 13.34
C GLN A 13 -14.61 -1.48 13.15
N ILE A 14 -14.31 -2.21 14.22
CA ILE A 14 -13.69 -3.54 14.15
C ILE A 14 -14.50 -4.51 13.27
N LYS A 15 -15.83 -4.45 13.34
CA LYS A 15 -16.69 -5.28 12.47
C LYS A 15 -16.58 -4.88 11.00
N ARG A 16 -16.59 -3.58 10.70
CA ARG A 16 -16.36 -3.08 9.33
C ARG A 16 -15.00 -3.51 8.82
N ASP A 17 -13.97 -3.45 9.67
CA ASP A 17 -12.61 -3.84 9.32
C ASP A 17 -12.50 -5.33 9.00
N ALA A 18 -13.23 -6.16 9.74
CA ALA A 18 -13.27 -7.61 9.50
C ALA A 18 -14.00 -8.00 8.20
N GLU A 19 -14.99 -7.20 7.78
CA GLU A 19 -15.80 -7.45 6.59
C GLU A 19 -15.22 -6.78 5.33
N GLY A 20 -14.37 -5.77 5.49
CA GLY A 20 -13.76 -5.03 4.40
C GLY A 20 -12.70 -5.81 3.63
N THR A 21 -12.23 -5.20 2.55
CA THR A 21 -11.25 -5.83 1.64
C THR A 21 -10.12 -4.92 1.23
N ASN A 22 -10.30 -3.60 1.26
CA ASN A 22 -9.37 -2.62 0.71
C ASN A 22 -9.50 -1.36 1.54
N LEU A 23 -8.40 -0.62 1.71
CA LEU A 23 -8.44 0.68 2.40
C LEU A 23 -8.44 1.83 1.38
N LEU A 24 -7.64 1.69 0.32
CA LEU A 24 -7.49 2.72 -0.69
C LEU A 24 -8.77 2.88 -1.52
N THR A 25 -9.07 4.12 -1.88
CA THR A 25 -10.14 4.43 -2.84
C THR A 25 -9.76 4.01 -4.26
N GLU A 26 -10.76 3.88 -5.14
CA GLU A 26 -10.51 3.56 -6.56
C GLU A 26 -9.62 4.61 -7.23
N GLU A 27 -9.82 5.89 -6.92
CA GLU A 27 -9.00 6.99 -7.44
C GLU A 27 -7.54 6.90 -6.99
N GLU A 28 -7.28 6.53 -5.75
CA GLU A 28 -5.91 6.36 -5.23
C GLU A 28 -5.23 5.14 -5.84
N ILE A 29 -5.96 4.04 -5.99
CA ILE A 29 -5.48 2.84 -6.68
C ILE A 29 -5.08 3.21 -8.12
N GLU A 30 -5.92 3.95 -8.84
CA GLU A 30 -5.63 4.39 -10.20
C GLU A 30 -4.42 5.33 -10.27
N LYS A 31 -4.30 6.29 -9.35
CA LYS A 31 -3.14 7.20 -9.28
C LYS A 31 -1.84 6.45 -9.03
N ILE A 32 -1.83 5.54 -8.06
CA ILE A 32 -0.65 4.71 -7.76
C ILE A 32 -0.31 3.82 -8.96
N ALA A 33 -1.31 3.18 -9.56
CA ALA A 33 -1.12 2.34 -10.74
C ALA A 33 -0.51 3.14 -11.90
N ARG A 34 -1.00 4.35 -12.15
CA ARG A 34 -0.48 5.25 -13.19
C ARG A 34 0.98 5.62 -12.91
N LYS A 35 1.30 5.97 -11.66
CA LYS A 35 2.66 6.32 -11.27
C LYS A 35 3.63 5.16 -11.49
N LEU A 36 3.26 3.97 -11.03
CA LEU A 36 4.07 2.77 -11.22
C LEU A 36 4.22 2.41 -12.72
N GLN A 37 3.17 2.57 -13.52
CA GLN A 37 3.21 2.35 -14.98
C GLN A 37 4.17 3.31 -15.67
N THR A 38 4.06 4.62 -15.42
CA THR A 38 4.94 5.63 -16.06
C THR A 38 6.41 5.35 -15.77
N GLU A 39 6.70 4.92 -14.56
CA GLU A 39 8.07 4.62 -14.14
C GLU A 39 8.54 3.24 -14.60
N ARG A 40 7.63 2.31 -14.96
CA ARG A 40 7.93 0.92 -15.29
C ARG A 40 7.05 0.42 -16.44
N ASN A 41 7.65 0.22 -17.61
CA ASN A 41 6.96 -0.28 -18.80
C ASN A 41 6.96 -1.82 -18.86
N LEU A 42 5.81 -2.42 -19.12
CA LEU A 42 5.60 -3.84 -19.39
C LEU A 42 5.58 -4.11 -20.90
N PRO A 43 6.55 -4.85 -21.46
CA PRO A 43 6.79 -4.88 -22.91
C PRO A 43 5.79 -5.73 -23.73
N PHE A 44 4.70 -6.22 -23.14
CA PHE A 44 3.88 -7.29 -23.74
C PHE A 44 2.42 -6.90 -24.06
N VAL A 45 1.98 -5.69 -23.72
CA VAL A 45 0.59 -5.24 -23.91
C VAL A 45 0.53 -3.77 -24.36
N SER A 46 -0.61 -3.33 -24.89
CA SER A 46 -0.83 -1.91 -25.17
C SER A 46 -0.91 -1.11 -23.88
N GLU A 47 -0.56 0.18 -23.92
CA GLU A 47 -0.53 1.08 -22.75
C GLU A 47 -1.86 1.09 -21.96
N GLU A 48 -3.00 1.02 -22.65
CA GLU A 48 -4.31 0.93 -21.99
C GLU A 48 -4.50 -0.38 -21.22
N LYS A 49 -4.11 -1.51 -21.83
CA LYS A 49 -4.21 -2.83 -21.19
C LYS A 49 -3.20 -2.98 -20.06
N GLU A 50 -2.02 -2.40 -20.25
CA GLU A 50 -1.00 -2.29 -19.22
C GLU A 50 -1.55 -1.58 -17.99
N PHE A 51 -2.15 -0.40 -18.15
CA PHE A 51 -2.73 0.34 -17.03
C PHE A 51 -3.74 -0.51 -16.23
N VAL A 52 -4.63 -1.22 -16.92
CA VAL A 52 -5.59 -2.13 -16.27
C VAL A 52 -4.89 -3.25 -15.49
N VAL A 53 -3.76 -3.76 -15.98
CA VAL A 53 -2.93 -4.74 -15.26
C VAL A 53 -2.33 -4.12 -14.00
N PHE A 54 -1.78 -2.91 -14.08
CA PHE A 54 -1.25 -2.20 -12.92
C PHE A 54 -2.32 -1.94 -11.85
N VAL A 55 -3.52 -1.51 -12.25
CA VAL A 55 -4.66 -1.31 -11.33
C VAL A 55 -4.99 -2.60 -10.58
N LYS A 56 -5.03 -3.75 -11.28
CA LYS A 56 -5.27 -5.06 -10.63
C LYS A 56 -4.18 -5.44 -9.65
N ILE A 57 -2.92 -5.15 -9.98
CA ILE A 57 -1.77 -5.44 -9.10
C ILE A 57 -1.85 -4.56 -7.85
N VAL A 58 -2.04 -3.25 -8.00
CA VAL A 58 -2.16 -2.30 -6.88
C VAL A 58 -3.34 -2.65 -5.98
N ARG A 59 -4.50 -2.97 -6.55
CA ARG A 59 -5.67 -3.42 -5.77
C ARG A 59 -5.39 -4.69 -4.97
N SER A 60 -4.66 -5.64 -5.55
CA SER A 60 -4.29 -6.89 -4.88
C SER A 60 -3.28 -6.64 -3.74
N LEU A 61 -2.35 -5.71 -3.95
CA LEU A 61 -1.39 -5.29 -2.94
C LEU A 61 -2.07 -4.56 -1.76
N ASP A 62 -2.98 -3.63 -2.04
CA ASP A 62 -3.79 -2.96 -1.01
C ASP A 62 -4.62 -3.98 -0.21
N HIS A 63 -5.22 -4.96 -0.87
CA HIS A 63 -5.94 -6.04 -0.20
C HIS A 63 -5.05 -6.84 0.77
N ILE A 64 -3.80 -7.10 0.37
CA ILE A 64 -2.84 -7.79 1.23
C ILE A 64 -2.44 -6.90 2.40
N LEU A 65 -2.21 -5.60 2.19
CA LEU A 65 -1.90 -4.70 3.29
C LEU A 65 -3.07 -4.58 4.26
N TYR A 66 -4.29 -4.38 3.78
CA TYR A 66 -5.51 -4.32 4.59
C TYR A 66 -5.66 -5.55 5.51
N LYS A 67 -5.38 -6.74 4.98
CA LYS A 67 -5.49 -7.98 5.78
C LYS A 67 -4.39 -8.18 6.82
N ASN A 68 -3.26 -7.49 6.70
CA ASN A 68 -2.05 -7.81 7.48
C ASN A 68 -1.49 -6.62 8.26
N LEU A 69 -1.94 -5.41 7.97
CA LEU A 69 -1.61 -4.20 8.68
C LEU A 69 -2.86 -3.73 9.46
N PRO A 70 -2.77 -3.49 10.78
CA PRO A 70 -3.88 -2.91 11.53
C PRO A 70 -4.34 -1.60 10.88
N ASN A 71 -5.65 -1.40 10.75
CA ASN A 71 -6.21 -0.22 10.08
C ASN A 71 -5.83 1.06 10.83
N GLU A 72 -5.67 1.02 12.15
CA GLU A 72 -5.21 2.16 12.94
C GLU A 72 -3.79 2.62 12.55
N ILE A 73 -2.98 1.74 11.96
CA ILE A 73 -1.69 2.10 11.38
C ILE A 73 -1.90 2.47 9.91
N TYR A 74 -2.67 1.69 9.15
CA TYR A 74 -2.79 1.89 7.72
C TYR A 74 -3.48 3.22 7.36
N GLU A 75 -4.50 3.64 8.12
CA GLU A 75 -5.19 4.92 7.93
C GLU A 75 -4.28 6.15 8.13
N THR A 76 -3.15 5.98 8.82
CA THR A 76 -2.20 7.09 9.03
C THR A 76 -1.56 7.60 7.75
N ILE A 77 -1.65 6.84 6.63
CA ILE A 77 -1.19 7.31 5.31
C ILE A 77 -1.86 8.62 4.89
N TRP A 78 -3.03 8.96 5.44
CA TRP A 78 -3.75 10.20 5.11
C TRP A 78 -3.49 11.36 6.08
N ASP A 79 -2.96 11.09 7.27
CA ASP A 79 -2.75 12.11 8.29
C ASP A 79 -1.25 12.36 8.56
N PRO A 80 -0.70 13.49 8.07
CA PRO A 80 0.71 13.83 8.27
C PRO A 80 1.08 14.17 9.73
N ASN A 81 0.10 14.38 10.61
CA ASN A 81 0.37 14.66 12.02
C ASN A 81 0.53 13.38 12.82
N SER A 82 -0.18 12.33 12.41
CA SER A 82 0.04 10.95 12.83
C SER A 82 1.12 10.29 11.96
N GLY A 83 1.52 9.08 12.31
CA GLY A 83 2.54 8.34 11.55
C GLY A 83 3.74 7.94 12.40
N ILE A 84 4.62 7.18 11.76
CA ILE A 84 5.72 6.48 12.40
C ILE A 84 7.06 7.17 12.15
N SER A 85 8.05 6.85 12.99
CA SER A 85 9.42 7.31 12.77
C SER A 85 10.06 6.63 11.55
N GLU A 86 11.08 7.26 10.98
CA GLU A 86 11.90 6.70 9.90
C GLU A 86 12.47 5.31 10.25
N ARG A 87 12.83 5.10 11.51
CA ARG A 87 13.31 3.80 12.00
C ARG A 87 12.23 2.72 11.96
N GLU A 88 11.01 3.06 12.35
CA GLU A 88 9.86 2.16 12.31
C GLU A 88 9.44 1.86 10.88
N LYS A 89 9.41 2.89 10.01
CA LYS A 89 9.18 2.71 8.57
C LYS A 89 10.14 1.68 7.98
N ASN A 90 11.44 1.84 8.20
CA ASN A 90 12.43 0.93 7.60
C ASN A 90 12.26 -0.52 8.10
N ARG A 91 11.80 -0.72 9.34
CA ARG A 91 11.44 -2.04 9.86
C ARG A 91 10.16 -2.58 9.24
N LEU A 92 9.15 -1.74 9.09
CA LEU A 92 7.86 -2.09 8.50
C LEU A 92 8.03 -2.48 7.03
N VAL A 93 8.68 -1.63 6.22
CA VAL A 93 9.00 -1.92 4.80
C VAL A 93 9.71 -3.26 4.70
N LYS A 94 10.79 -3.48 5.46
CA LYS A 94 11.54 -4.73 5.39
C LYS A 94 10.66 -5.95 5.70
N SER A 95 9.77 -5.84 6.68
CA SER A 95 8.89 -6.93 7.10
C SER A 95 7.77 -7.18 6.09
N LEU A 96 7.12 -6.12 5.60
CA LEU A 96 6.07 -6.17 4.58
C LEU A 96 6.60 -6.65 3.24
N THR A 97 7.75 -6.15 2.77
CA THR A 97 8.35 -6.60 1.51
C THR A 97 8.64 -8.09 1.54
N LYS A 98 9.19 -8.60 2.64
CA LYS A 98 9.40 -10.04 2.80
C LYS A 98 8.07 -10.81 2.75
N TYR A 99 7.07 -10.34 3.50
CA TYR A 99 5.77 -10.99 3.57
C TYR A 99 5.02 -10.99 2.22
N VAL A 100 5.00 -9.85 1.53
CA VAL A 100 4.30 -9.67 0.26
C VAL A 100 4.96 -10.48 -0.85
N ASN A 101 6.30 -10.50 -0.91
CA ASN A 101 7.03 -11.34 -1.88
C ASN A 101 6.76 -12.85 -1.71
N ASP A 102 6.39 -13.31 -0.51
CA ASP A 102 6.04 -14.71 -0.26
C ASP A 102 4.57 -15.03 -0.60
N LYS A 103 3.74 -14.00 -0.86
CA LYS A 103 2.28 -14.11 -1.03
C LYS A 103 1.77 -13.73 -2.41
N ILE A 104 2.52 -12.90 -3.12
CA ILE A 104 2.21 -12.52 -4.49
C ILE A 104 3.05 -13.39 -5.42
N ASP A 105 2.36 -13.90 -6.43
CA ASP A 105 2.95 -14.48 -7.62
C ASP A 105 2.13 -13.89 -8.76
N ILE A 106 2.78 -13.12 -9.65
CA ILE A 106 2.13 -12.53 -10.83
C ILE A 106 2.58 -13.34 -12.05
N PRO A 107 1.81 -14.35 -12.50
CA PRO A 107 2.33 -15.38 -13.41
C PRO A 107 2.76 -14.88 -14.79
N TYR A 108 2.31 -13.68 -15.16
CA TYR A 108 2.58 -13.04 -16.45
C TYR A 108 3.67 -11.98 -16.37
N LEU A 109 4.28 -11.76 -15.20
CA LEU A 109 5.42 -10.87 -15.02
C LEU A 109 6.69 -11.66 -14.73
N PRO A 110 7.84 -11.23 -15.28
CA PRO A 110 9.12 -11.71 -14.79
C PRO A 110 9.29 -11.39 -13.30
N GLU A 111 9.89 -12.31 -12.54
CA GLU A 111 10.10 -12.17 -11.08
C GLU A 111 10.83 -10.87 -10.70
N TRP A 112 11.77 -10.41 -11.55
CA TRP A 112 12.47 -9.14 -11.33
C TRP A 112 11.53 -7.93 -11.46
N SER A 113 10.58 -7.96 -12.40
CA SER A 113 9.58 -6.90 -12.59
C SER A 113 8.59 -6.88 -11.44
N GLU A 114 8.13 -8.05 -11.00
CA GLU A 114 7.26 -8.19 -9.84
C GLU A 114 7.89 -7.58 -8.59
N LYS A 115 9.16 -7.94 -8.28
CA LYS A 115 9.89 -7.37 -7.14
C LYS A 115 9.96 -5.85 -7.19
N ILE A 116 10.19 -5.27 -8.37
CA ILE A 116 10.26 -3.82 -8.55
C ILE A 116 8.89 -3.17 -8.29
N LEU A 117 7.80 -3.76 -8.80
CA LEU A 117 6.44 -3.24 -8.59
C LEU A 117 6.04 -3.29 -7.12
N ILE A 118 6.26 -4.44 -6.47
CA ILE A 118 5.99 -4.62 -5.05
C ILE A 118 6.80 -3.62 -4.22
N LYS A 119 8.11 -3.48 -4.51
CA LYS A 119 8.98 -2.52 -3.83
C LYS A 119 8.48 -1.08 -4.03
N GLY A 120 8.13 -0.69 -5.26
CA GLY A 120 7.64 0.65 -5.57
C GLY A 120 6.35 0.98 -4.82
N PHE A 121 5.37 0.08 -4.87
CA PHE A 121 4.13 0.23 -4.10
C PHE A 121 4.38 0.34 -2.59
N LEU A 122 5.15 -0.59 -2.01
CA LEU A 122 5.43 -0.58 -0.57
C LEU A 122 6.23 0.64 -0.15
N HIS A 123 7.09 1.17 -1.02
CA HIS A 123 7.83 2.41 -0.76
C HIS A 123 6.88 3.60 -0.66
N LEU A 124 5.93 3.74 -1.61
CA LEU A 124 4.91 4.79 -1.57
C LEU A 124 4.10 4.72 -0.27
N ILE A 125 3.55 3.55 0.05
CA ILE A 125 2.74 3.37 1.26
C ILE A 125 3.57 3.66 2.52
N ALA A 126 4.79 3.13 2.60
CA ALA A 126 5.60 3.33 3.79
C ALA A 126 6.09 4.76 3.98
N ASN A 127 6.37 5.48 2.89
CA ASN A 127 6.67 6.92 3.00
C ASN A 127 5.44 7.70 3.43
N ALA A 128 4.24 7.33 2.98
CA ALA A 128 3.00 7.96 3.41
C ALA A 128 2.74 7.73 4.91
N LEU A 129 3.21 6.62 5.49
CA LEU A 129 3.17 6.37 6.93
C LEU A 129 4.14 7.23 7.75
N LEU A 130 5.10 7.93 7.13
CA LEU A 130 6.03 8.76 7.87
C LEU A 130 5.34 9.97 8.47
N LYS A 131 5.71 10.27 9.71
CA LYS A 131 5.31 11.54 10.33
C LYS A 131 5.76 12.72 9.47
N GLY A 132 4.82 13.60 9.16
CA GLY A 132 5.01 14.77 8.29
C GLY A 132 4.81 14.47 6.80
N LYS A 133 4.33 13.28 6.42
CA LYS A 133 3.99 12.89 5.05
C LYS A 133 2.55 12.41 4.98
N SER A 134 1.99 12.44 3.77
CA SER A 134 0.71 11.83 3.44
C SER A 134 0.83 11.15 2.09
N LEU A 135 -0.13 10.28 1.77
CA LEU A 135 -0.20 9.62 0.46
C LEU A 135 -0.26 10.65 -0.66
N GLU A 136 -1.01 11.73 -0.48
CA GLU A 136 -1.08 12.84 -1.42
C GLU A 136 0.29 13.45 -1.69
N ASN A 137 1.04 13.81 -0.64
CA ASN A 137 2.36 14.42 -0.81
C ASN A 137 3.38 13.44 -1.41
N VAL A 138 3.32 12.16 -1.04
CA VAL A 138 4.26 11.14 -1.53
C VAL A 138 4.00 10.77 -2.99
N MET A 139 2.75 10.87 -3.47
CA MET A 139 2.44 10.64 -4.89
C MET A 139 3.08 11.68 -5.81
N GLU A 140 3.43 12.86 -5.30
CA GLU A 140 4.15 13.91 -6.04
C GLU A 140 5.67 13.69 -6.08
N GLU A 141 6.20 12.79 -5.25
CA GLU A 141 7.64 12.50 -5.15
C GLU A 141 8.09 11.42 -6.16
N GLU A 142 9.34 11.44 -6.60
CA GLU A 142 9.91 10.36 -7.43
C GLU A 142 10.09 9.08 -6.61
N ILE A 143 9.77 7.91 -7.18
CA ILE A 143 10.07 6.63 -6.51
C ILE A 143 11.56 6.32 -6.76
N PRO A 144 12.37 6.14 -5.71
CA PRO A 144 13.78 5.80 -5.87
C PRO A 144 13.95 4.43 -6.53
N GLU A 145 15.00 4.29 -7.34
CA GLU A 145 15.36 3.07 -8.09
C GLU A 145 15.50 1.81 -7.20
#